data_AF-A0A554GS88-F1
#
_entry.id   AF-A0A554GS88-F1
#
_cell.length_a   1.000
_cell.length_b   1.000
_cell.length_c   1.000
_cell.angle_alpha   90.00
_cell.angle_beta   90.00
_cell.angle_gamma   90.00
#
_symmetry.space_group_name_H-M   'P 1'
#
loop_
_entity.id
_entity.type
_entity.pdbx_description
1 polymer ?
#
loop_
_entity_poly.entity_id
_entity_poly.type
_entity_poly.pdbx_seq_one_letter_code
_entity_poly.pdbx_strand_id
1 'polypeptide(L)'
;MRTLGMLAVVGGMLLPAMALAQTSAPPARTSPAALDKAGEVPDSQKLERSTQALGGMREALRQVLEKVEEARRTKDVVKLNCANEKLTQIKGLLRISEQADVALQEAVSKSEAAPGEHEFTKVMIAQQKVGQLRSEAEECIGQLAFRTDENLFVEVEEPDNLPGGDPTRPSAPPDLIVRPPPASPTD
;
A
#
# COMPACT_ATOMS: atom_id res chain seq x y z
N MET A 1 2.33 -63.67 15.39
CA MET A 1 3.50 -64.19 16.13
C MET A 1 4.18 -62.99 16.76
N ARG A 2 4.06 -62.76 18.09
CA ARG A 2 5.04 -63.14 19.15
C ARG A 2 6.43 -62.56 18.80
N THR A 3 7.06 -61.63 19.55
CA THR A 3 7.21 -61.51 21.02
C THR A 3 7.70 -60.12 21.47
N LEU A 4 7.36 -59.80 22.73
CA LEU A 4 7.98 -58.88 23.70
C LEU A 4 9.53 -58.85 23.71
N GLY A 5 10.12 -57.72 24.13
CA GLY A 5 11.55 -57.59 24.46
C GLY A 5 11.92 -56.25 25.13
N MET A 6 11.78 -56.23 26.45
CA MET A 6 12.12 -55.20 27.45
C MET A 6 13.64 -54.95 27.56
N LEU A 7 14.09 -53.70 27.79
CA LEU A 7 14.99 -53.33 28.92
C LEU A 7 15.33 -51.82 28.91
N ALA A 8 15.24 -51.22 30.10
CA ALA A 8 15.65 -49.86 30.41
C ALA A 8 17.16 -49.76 30.65
N VAL A 9 17.79 -48.66 30.22
CA VAL A 9 19.04 -48.15 30.80
C VAL A 9 18.93 -46.63 30.98
N VAL A 10 19.02 -46.26 32.25
CA VAL A 10 19.19 -44.91 32.80
C VAL A 10 20.63 -44.46 32.52
N GLY A 11 20.85 -43.23 32.05
CA GLY A 11 22.21 -42.69 31.98
C GLY A 11 22.37 -41.34 31.31
N GLY A 12 22.51 -40.29 32.13
CA GLY A 12 23.55 -39.27 31.92
C GLY A 12 23.34 -38.26 30.80
N MET A 13 22.56 -37.22 31.10
CA MET A 13 22.96 -35.80 31.02
C MET A 13 24.20 -35.48 30.16
N LEU A 14 23.97 -34.90 28.97
CA LEU A 14 24.84 -33.93 28.27
C LEU A 14 23.95 -33.23 27.23
N LEU A 15 23.42 -32.07 27.59
CA LEU A 15 22.65 -31.18 26.71
C LEU A 15 23.65 -30.32 25.89
N PRO A 16 23.69 -30.44 24.55
CA PRO A 16 24.19 -29.36 23.72
C PRO A 16 23.06 -28.33 23.55
N ALA A 17 23.38 -27.06 23.82
CA ALA A 17 22.51 -25.92 23.63
C ALA A 17 21.97 -25.86 22.19
N MET A 18 20.68 -26.13 22.02
CA MET A 18 19.97 -25.78 20.78
C MET A 18 19.64 -24.29 20.83
N ALA A 19 20.37 -23.51 20.05
CA ALA A 19 19.99 -22.15 19.71
C ALA A 19 18.65 -22.19 18.96
N LEU A 20 17.59 -21.69 19.59
CA LEU A 20 16.32 -21.43 18.94
C LEU A 20 16.50 -20.24 17.99
N ALA A 21 16.77 -20.52 16.71
CA ALA A 21 16.51 -19.56 15.65
C ALA A 21 15.00 -19.32 15.59
N GLN A 22 14.54 -18.21 16.17
CA GLN A 22 13.17 -17.75 15.97
C GLN A 22 13.02 -17.38 14.49
N THR A 23 12.48 -18.32 13.70
CA THR A 23 11.93 -18.01 12.39
C THR A 23 10.78 -17.05 12.60
N SER A 24 11.02 -15.77 12.34
CA SER A 24 9.95 -14.78 12.24
C SER A 24 9.05 -15.24 11.10
N ALA A 25 7.83 -15.66 11.44
CA ALA A 25 6.79 -15.94 10.46
C ALA A 25 6.69 -14.74 9.50
N PRO A 26 6.66 -14.96 8.17
CA PRO A 26 6.45 -13.86 7.23
C PRO A 26 5.10 -13.19 7.55
N PRO A 27 5.01 -11.85 7.45
CA PRO A 27 3.77 -11.15 7.69
C PRO A 27 2.68 -11.73 6.78
N ALA A 28 1.55 -12.06 7.38
CA ALA A 28 0.37 -12.54 6.68
C ALA A 28 0.09 -11.59 5.50
N ARG A 29 0.23 -12.12 4.28
CA ARG A 29 -0.26 -11.44 3.08
C ARG A 29 -1.74 -11.19 3.34
N THR A 30 -2.15 -9.94 3.38
CA THR A 30 -3.54 -9.52 3.40
C THR A 30 -4.22 -10.26 2.27
N SER A 31 -5.05 -11.25 2.59
CA SER A 31 -5.92 -11.87 1.60
C SER A 31 -6.73 -10.75 0.95
N PRO A 32 -6.93 -10.77 -0.38
CA PRO A 32 -7.78 -9.77 -1.02
C PRO A 32 -9.11 -9.77 -0.25
N ALA A 33 -9.50 -8.59 0.22
CA ALA A 33 -10.74 -8.37 0.96
C ALA A 33 -11.82 -9.26 0.37
N ALA A 34 -12.39 -10.13 1.22
CA ALA A 34 -13.23 -11.26 0.86
C ALA A 34 -14.13 -10.89 -0.33
N LEU A 35 -13.68 -11.28 -1.53
CA LEU A 35 -14.54 -11.30 -2.69
C LEU A 35 -15.57 -12.36 -2.35
N ASP A 36 -16.83 -11.95 -2.19
CA ASP A 36 -17.95 -12.89 -2.08
C ASP A 36 -17.72 -14.01 -3.09
N LYS A 37 -17.81 -15.27 -2.65
CA LYS A 37 -17.58 -16.40 -3.55
C LYS A 37 -18.53 -16.24 -4.73
N ALA A 38 -18.00 -16.21 -5.94
CA ALA A 38 -18.78 -15.94 -7.15
C ALA A 38 -20.01 -16.84 -7.29
N GLY A 39 -19.92 -18.11 -6.84
CA GLY A 39 -21.04 -19.06 -6.85
C GLY A 39 -22.18 -18.77 -5.87
N GLU A 40 -21.99 -17.87 -4.90
CA GLU A 40 -23.04 -17.44 -3.96
C GLU A 40 -23.83 -16.22 -4.49
N VAL A 41 -23.34 -15.57 -5.55
CA VAL A 41 -23.98 -14.39 -6.15
C VAL A 41 -24.96 -14.81 -7.25
N PRO A 42 -26.24 -14.42 -7.19
CA PRO A 42 -27.21 -14.67 -8.26
C PRO A 42 -26.79 -14.03 -9.58
N ASP A 43 -27.10 -14.65 -10.71
CA ASP A 43 -26.63 -14.19 -12.03
C ASP A 43 -27.06 -12.76 -12.39
N SER A 44 -28.28 -12.37 -12.04
CA SER A 44 -28.74 -10.98 -12.21
C SER A 44 -27.89 -9.99 -11.40
N GLN A 45 -27.50 -10.39 -10.18
CA GLN A 45 -26.65 -9.58 -9.32
C GLN A 45 -25.19 -9.57 -9.80
N LYS A 46 -24.69 -10.66 -10.42
CA LYS A 46 -23.37 -10.68 -11.06
C LYS A 46 -23.29 -9.64 -12.17
N LEU A 47 -24.30 -9.55 -13.02
CA LEU A 47 -24.36 -8.58 -14.13
C LEU A 47 -24.40 -7.13 -13.64
N GLU A 48 -25.23 -6.86 -12.62
CA GLU A 48 -25.33 -5.53 -12.02
C GLU A 48 -24.01 -5.10 -11.38
N ARG A 49 -23.41 -5.96 -10.54
CA ARG A 49 -22.12 -5.71 -9.90
C ARG A 49 -20.99 -5.54 -10.91
N SER A 50 -20.98 -6.34 -11.99
CA SER A 50 -20.01 -6.22 -13.08
C SER A 50 -20.11 -4.86 -13.79
N THR A 51 -21.34 -4.43 -14.10
CA THR A 51 -21.59 -3.11 -14.71
C THR A 51 -21.15 -1.98 -13.79
N GLN A 52 -21.46 -2.07 -12.50
CA GLN A 52 -21.01 -1.10 -11.49
C GLN A 52 -19.48 -1.06 -11.38
N ALA A 53 -18.82 -2.22 -11.37
CA ALA A 53 -17.37 -2.34 -11.35
C ALA A 53 -16.71 -1.65 -12.55
N LEU A 54 -17.23 -1.88 -13.76
CA LEU A 54 -16.79 -1.18 -14.98
C LEU A 54 -16.97 0.34 -14.87
N GLY A 55 -18.08 0.80 -14.32
CA GLY A 55 -18.31 2.22 -14.03
C GLY A 55 -17.23 2.80 -13.11
N GLY A 56 -16.95 2.13 -12.00
CA GLY A 56 -15.89 2.53 -11.06
C GLY A 56 -14.49 2.53 -11.67
N MET A 57 -14.17 1.54 -12.50
CA MET A 57 -12.86 1.48 -13.19
C MET A 57 -12.69 2.59 -14.23
N ARG A 58 -13.75 2.94 -14.97
CA ARG A 58 -13.74 4.10 -15.89
C ARG A 58 -13.54 5.41 -15.15
N GLU A 59 -14.12 5.52 -13.96
CA GLU A 59 -13.94 6.69 -13.13
C GLU A 59 -12.51 6.80 -12.58
N ALA A 60 -11.94 5.70 -12.09
CA ALA A 60 -10.53 5.66 -11.71
C ALA A 60 -9.60 6.02 -12.88
N LEU A 61 -9.91 5.58 -14.10
CA LEU A 61 -9.16 5.94 -15.31
C LEU A 61 -9.18 7.47 -15.55
N ARG A 62 -10.34 8.13 -15.40
CA ARG A 62 -10.45 9.60 -15.54
C ARG A 62 -9.62 10.32 -14.47
N GLN A 63 -9.73 9.89 -13.22
CA GLN A 63 -8.98 10.48 -12.11
C GLN A 63 -7.47 10.40 -12.33
N VAL A 64 -6.96 9.25 -12.80
CA VAL A 64 -5.53 9.11 -13.12
C VAL A 64 -5.12 9.93 -14.35
N LEU A 65 -5.99 10.08 -15.35
CA LEU A 65 -5.74 10.97 -16.48
C LEU A 65 -5.57 12.43 -16.04
N GLU A 66 -6.38 12.91 -15.10
CA GLU A 66 -6.24 14.26 -14.55
C GLU A 66 -4.88 14.46 -13.88
N LYS A 67 -4.35 13.44 -13.18
CA LYS A 67 -3.01 13.47 -12.57
C LYS A 67 -1.90 13.50 -13.61
N VAL A 68 -2.05 12.75 -14.71
CA VAL A 68 -1.11 12.82 -15.85
C VAL A 68 -1.08 14.23 -16.43
N GLU A 69 -2.24 14.85 -16.62
CA GLU A 69 -2.32 16.23 -17.12
C GLU A 69 -1.75 17.25 -16.13
N GLU A 70 -1.95 17.05 -14.82
CA GLU A 70 -1.31 17.86 -13.78
C GLU A 70 0.21 17.77 -13.85
N ALA A 71 0.76 16.55 -13.86
CA ALA A 71 2.20 16.33 -13.97
C ALA A 71 2.79 16.90 -15.28
N ARG A 72 2.03 16.83 -16.37
CA ARG A 72 2.40 17.43 -17.66
C ARG A 72 2.47 18.96 -17.57
N ARG A 73 1.52 19.60 -16.89
CA ARG A 73 1.51 21.06 -16.67
C ARG A 73 2.67 21.53 -15.79
N THR A 74 2.99 20.78 -14.74
CA THR A 74 4.11 21.11 -13.84
C THR A 74 5.47 20.72 -14.39
N LYS A 75 5.52 20.05 -15.55
CA LYS A 75 6.74 19.55 -16.21
C LYS A 75 7.56 18.62 -15.31
N ASP A 76 6.90 17.91 -14.42
CA ASP A 76 7.54 16.93 -13.54
C ASP A 76 7.58 15.57 -14.24
N VAL A 77 8.76 15.25 -14.79
CA VAL A 77 8.96 14.01 -15.57
C VAL A 77 8.83 12.76 -14.70
N VAL A 78 9.17 12.86 -13.41
CA VAL A 78 9.09 11.72 -12.49
C VAL A 78 7.62 11.40 -12.21
N LYS A 79 6.83 12.42 -11.86
CA LYS A 79 5.38 12.28 -11.67
C LYS A 79 4.69 11.79 -12.94
N LEU A 80 5.06 12.34 -14.09
CA LEU A 80 4.47 11.99 -15.38
C LEU A 80 4.72 10.52 -15.72
N ASN A 81 5.94 10.01 -15.54
CA ASN A 81 6.26 8.61 -15.80
C ASN A 81 5.53 7.66 -14.85
N CYS A 82 5.50 7.98 -13.55
CA CYS A 82 4.78 7.19 -12.55
C CYS A 82 3.28 7.10 -12.87
N ALA A 83 2.62 8.24 -13.10
CA ALA A 83 1.20 8.29 -13.44
C ALA A 83 0.89 7.58 -14.77
N ASN A 84 1.75 7.70 -15.79
CA ASN A 84 1.58 7.01 -17.07
C ASN A 84 1.69 5.49 -16.96
N GLU A 85 2.58 5.00 -16.10
CA GLU A 85 2.71 3.56 -15.83
C GLU A 85 1.40 3.00 -15.26
N LYS A 86 0.86 3.64 -14.23
CA LYS A 86 -0.42 3.24 -13.61
C LYS A 86 -1.59 3.40 -14.58
N LEU A 87 -1.63 4.49 -15.34
CA LEU A 87 -2.65 4.71 -16.37
C LEU A 87 -2.69 3.57 -17.39
N THR A 88 -1.52 3.12 -17.85
CA THR A 88 -1.42 2.03 -18.82
C THR A 88 -1.92 0.72 -18.25
N GLN A 89 -1.59 0.43 -16.99
CA GLN A 89 -2.09 -0.76 -16.28
C GLN A 89 -3.61 -0.72 -16.11
N ILE A 90 -4.18 0.42 -15.72
CA ILE A 90 -5.64 0.60 -15.58
C ILE A 90 -6.34 0.38 -16.93
N LYS A 91 -5.83 0.94 -18.02
CA LYS A 91 -6.39 0.73 -19.36
C LYS A 91 -6.39 -0.75 -19.75
N GLY A 92 -5.31 -1.47 -19.45
CA GLY A 92 -5.20 -2.91 -19.69
C GLY A 92 -6.27 -3.69 -18.92
N LEU A 93 -6.39 -3.44 -17.61
CA LEU A 93 -7.38 -4.11 -16.76
C LEU A 93 -8.82 -3.78 -17.15
N LEU A 94 -9.10 -2.53 -17.54
CA LEU A 94 -10.42 -2.12 -18.00
C LEU A 94 -10.81 -2.90 -19.27
N ARG A 95 -9.89 -3.02 -20.24
CA ARG A 95 -10.13 -3.80 -21.46
C ARG A 95 -10.43 -5.27 -21.16
N ILE A 96 -9.65 -5.89 -20.26
CA ILE A 96 -9.89 -7.28 -19.84
C ILE A 96 -11.26 -7.41 -19.18
N SER A 97 -11.64 -6.45 -18.34
CA SER A 97 -12.92 -6.44 -17.63
C SER A 97 -14.10 -6.26 -18.58
N GLU A 98 -13.98 -5.40 -19.59
CA GLU A 98 -15.01 -5.21 -20.61
C GLU A 98 -15.22 -6.49 -21.44
N GLN A 99 -14.15 -7.22 -21.75
CA GLN A 99 -14.24 -8.52 -22.42
C GLN A 99 -14.89 -9.57 -21.52
N ALA A 100 -14.51 -9.62 -20.24
CA ALA A 100 -15.08 -10.54 -19.26
C ALA A 100 -16.57 -10.25 -19.00
N ASP A 101 -16.98 -8.98 -18.98
CA ASP A 101 -18.38 -8.60 -18.82
C ASP A 101 -19.26 -9.07 -19.99
N VAL A 102 -18.78 -8.96 -21.23
CA VAL A 102 -19.47 -9.51 -22.41
C VAL A 102 -19.57 -11.03 -22.33
N ALA A 103 -18.49 -11.71 -21.94
CA ALA A 103 -18.48 -13.17 -21.77
C ALA A 103 -19.39 -13.63 -20.63
N LEU A 104 -19.48 -12.86 -19.54
CA LEU A 104 -20.41 -13.08 -18.44
C LEU A 104 -21.87 -12.96 -18.92
N GLN A 105 -22.21 -11.92 -19.68
CA GLN A 105 -23.55 -11.76 -20.26
C GLN A 105 -23.92 -12.94 -21.17
N GLU A 106 -22.98 -13.43 -21.97
CA GLU A 106 -23.17 -14.61 -22.82
C GLU A 106 -23.39 -15.88 -21.98
N ALA A 107 -22.55 -16.13 -20.96
CA ALA A 107 -22.67 -17.29 -20.08
C ALA A 107 -24.00 -17.31 -19.32
N VAL A 108 -24.44 -16.16 -18.79
CA VAL A 108 -25.74 -16.02 -18.12
C VAL A 108 -26.89 -16.28 -19.10
N SER A 109 -26.79 -15.76 -20.33
CA SER A 109 -27.80 -16.00 -21.38
C SER A 109 -27.91 -17.48 -21.77
N LYS A 110 -26.81 -18.23 -21.67
CA LYS A 110 -26.75 -19.68 -21.91
C LYS A 110 -27.03 -20.53 -20.66
N SER A 111 -27.27 -19.90 -19.50
CA SER A 111 -27.42 -20.58 -18.21
C SER A 111 -26.19 -21.43 -17.81
N GLU A 112 -25.00 -20.97 -18.19
CA GLU A 112 -23.72 -21.62 -17.89
C GLU A 112 -23.08 -21.03 -16.62
N ALA A 113 -23.32 -21.66 -15.47
CA ALA A 113 -22.88 -21.14 -14.17
C ALA A 113 -21.34 -21.04 -14.02
N ALA A 114 -20.60 -22.11 -14.33
CA ALA A 114 -19.16 -22.14 -14.10
C ALA A 114 -18.37 -21.12 -14.95
N PRO A 115 -18.63 -20.97 -16.27
CA PRO A 115 -18.07 -19.86 -17.05
C PRO A 115 -18.49 -18.49 -16.51
N GLY A 116 -19.76 -18.30 -16.16
CA GLY A 116 -20.24 -17.03 -15.59
C GLY A 116 -19.52 -16.65 -14.29
N GLU A 117 -19.34 -17.59 -13.37
CA GLU A 117 -18.59 -17.37 -12.12
C GLU A 117 -17.13 -16.97 -12.38
N HIS A 118 -16.49 -17.62 -13.36
CA HIS A 118 -15.10 -17.32 -13.71
C HIS A 118 -14.95 -15.91 -14.29
N GLU A 119 -15.82 -15.51 -15.21
CA GLU A 119 -15.79 -14.17 -15.81
C GLU A 119 -16.14 -13.08 -14.79
N PHE A 120 -17.14 -13.32 -13.93
CA PHE A 120 -17.45 -12.41 -12.82
C PHE A 120 -16.26 -12.22 -11.88
N THR A 121 -15.56 -13.31 -11.53
CA THR A 121 -14.38 -13.25 -10.67
C THR A 121 -13.27 -12.40 -11.28
N LYS A 122 -13.04 -12.49 -12.60
CA LYS A 122 -12.05 -11.65 -13.29
C LYS A 122 -12.38 -10.16 -13.16
N VAL A 123 -13.63 -9.78 -13.39
CA VAL A 123 -14.07 -8.37 -13.27
C VAL A 123 -13.84 -7.85 -11.86
N MET A 124 -14.20 -8.63 -10.84
CA MET A 124 -14.05 -8.20 -9.45
C MET A 124 -12.57 -8.07 -9.03
N ILE A 125 -11.70 -9.01 -9.44
CA ILE A 125 -10.25 -8.90 -9.20
C ILE A 125 -9.68 -7.67 -9.91
N ALA A 126 -10.08 -7.43 -11.17
CA ALA A 126 -9.63 -6.27 -11.92
C ALA A 126 -10.08 -4.96 -11.25
N GLN A 127 -11.32 -4.89 -10.75
CA GLN A 127 -11.82 -3.73 -10.01
C GLN A 127 -10.96 -3.44 -8.77
N GLN A 128 -10.66 -4.47 -7.96
CA GLN A 128 -9.79 -4.31 -6.79
C GLN A 128 -8.41 -3.79 -7.20
N LYS A 129 -7.83 -4.36 -8.26
CA LYS A 129 -6.52 -3.95 -8.75
C LYS A 129 -6.51 -2.53 -9.31
N VAL A 130 -7.57 -2.11 -10.01
CA VAL A 130 -7.71 -0.73 -10.49
C VAL A 130 -7.85 0.25 -9.32
N GLY A 131 -8.58 -0.10 -8.26
CA GLY A 131 -8.64 0.71 -7.03
C GLY A 131 -7.26 0.89 -6.38
N GLN A 132 -6.45 -0.18 -6.34
CA GLN A 132 -5.07 -0.11 -5.87
C GLN A 132 -4.23 0.81 -6.76
N LEU A 133 -4.26 0.62 -8.09
CA LEU A 133 -3.49 1.43 -9.04
C LEU A 133 -3.87 2.91 -9.00
N ARG A 134 -5.14 3.21 -8.75
CA ARG A 134 -5.61 4.58 -8.54
C ARG A 134 -4.96 5.21 -7.32
N SER A 135 -4.94 4.48 -6.20
CA SER A 135 -4.30 4.94 -4.96
C SER A 135 -2.79 5.14 -5.17
N GLU A 136 -2.11 4.19 -5.82
CA GLU A 136 -0.69 4.32 -6.19
C GLU A 136 -0.43 5.53 -7.11
N ALA A 137 -1.37 5.87 -8.00
CA ALA A 137 -1.28 7.05 -8.85
C ALA A 137 -1.47 8.37 -8.08
N GLU A 138 -2.29 8.38 -7.02
CA GLU A 138 -2.42 9.52 -6.11
C GLU A 138 -1.11 9.74 -5.34
N GLU A 139 -0.46 8.65 -4.90
CA GLU A 139 0.85 8.67 -4.25
C GLU A 139 1.95 9.20 -5.17
N CYS A 140 1.92 8.90 -6.48
CA CYS A 140 2.88 9.43 -7.45
C CYS A 140 2.97 10.96 -7.43
N ILE A 141 1.85 11.66 -7.20
CA ILE A 141 1.79 13.12 -7.22
C ILE A 141 2.23 13.74 -5.88
N GLY A 142 2.40 12.91 -4.84
CA GLY A 142 2.63 13.36 -3.47
C GLY A 142 1.33 13.75 -2.75
N GLN A 143 0.17 13.33 -3.27
CA GLN A 143 -1.10 13.44 -2.56
C GLN A 143 -1.23 12.26 -1.57
N LEU A 144 -0.25 12.13 -0.68
CA LEU A 144 -0.31 11.14 0.39
C LEU A 144 -1.36 11.61 1.40
N ALA A 145 -2.54 10.95 1.39
CA ALA A 145 -3.52 10.72 2.47
C ALA A 145 -3.88 11.82 3.49
N PHE A 146 -3.30 13.02 3.45
CA PHE A 146 -3.89 14.19 4.05
C PHE A 146 -4.95 14.62 3.07
N ARG A 147 -6.17 14.15 3.31
CA ARG A 147 -7.33 14.99 3.06
C ARG A 147 -6.99 16.31 3.74
N THR A 148 -6.44 17.26 3.00
CA THR A 148 -6.47 18.66 3.41
C THR A 148 -7.92 19.07 3.15
N ASP A 149 -8.85 18.58 3.97
CA ASP A 149 -10.06 19.32 4.20
C ASP A 149 -9.64 20.69 4.75
N GLU A 150 -10.34 21.75 4.38
CA GLU A 150 -10.04 23.12 4.82
C GLU A 150 -10.09 23.29 6.35
N ASN A 151 -10.40 22.22 7.09
CA ASN A 151 -10.50 22.14 8.55
C ASN A 151 -9.45 21.21 9.20
N LEU A 152 -8.40 20.77 8.48
CA LEU A 152 -7.32 19.98 9.08
C LEU A 152 -6.45 20.87 9.97
N PHE A 153 -6.73 20.87 11.27
CA PHE A 153 -5.89 21.52 12.29
C PHE A 153 -5.02 20.47 12.98
N VAL A 154 -3.72 20.76 13.08
CA VAL A 154 -2.77 19.98 13.89
C VAL A 154 -2.61 20.71 15.20
N GLU A 155 -3.20 20.18 16.27
CA GLU A 155 -2.96 20.66 17.62
C GLU A 155 -1.62 20.09 18.09
N VAL A 156 -0.66 20.98 18.32
CA VAL A 156 0.67 20.63 18.81
C VAL A 156 0.67 20.86 20.31
N GLU A 157 0.63 19.79 21.09
CA GLU A 157 0.82 19.84 22.54
C GLU A 157 2.33 19.79 22.83
N GLU A 158 2.87 20.88 23.36
CA GLU A 158 4.27 20.97 23.76
C GLU A 158 4.40 20.46 25.21
N PRO A 159 5.13 19.37 25.47
CA PRO A 159 5.25 18.84 26.82
C PRO A 159 6.08 19.79 27.71
N ASP A 160 5.66 19.97 28.97
CA ASP A 160 6.26 20.93 29.93
C ASP A 160 7.74 20.68 30.26
N ASN A 161 8.28 19.52 29.90
CA ASN A 161 9.63 19.08 30.24
C ASN A 161 10.65 19.24 29.09
N LEU A 162 10.36 20.03 28.07
CA LEU A 162 11.34 20.29 27.02
C LEU A 162 12.46 21.21 27.51
N PRO A 163 13.73 20.93 27.13
CA PRO A 163 14.82 21.87 27.34
C PRO A 163 14.52 23.11 26.50
N GLY A 164 14.11 24.21 27.15
CA GLY A 164 13.66 25.42 26.47
C GLY A 164 14.68 25.92 25.43
N GLY A 165 14.16 26.42 24.31
CA GLY A 165 14.96 26.94 23.19
C GLY A 165 14.60 26.25 21.87
N ASP A 166 14.55 27.03 20.79
CA ASP A 166 14.30 26.52 19.44
C ASP A 166 15.60 25.90 18.87
N PRO A 167 15.66 24.58 18.60
CA PRO A 167 16.84 23.94 18.03
C PRO A 167 17.23 24.46 16.65
N THR A 168 16.29 25.10 15.93
CA THR A 168 16.55 25.73 14.62
C THR A 168 17.18 27.12 14.75
N ARG A 169 17.22 27.67 15.98
CA ARG A 169 17.78 28.98 16.30
C ARG A 169 18.78 28.87 17.46
N PRO A 170 19.98 28.30 17.23
CA PRO A 170 21.01 28.23 18.25
C PRO A 170 21.42 29.63 18.70
N SER A 171 21.69 29.80 20.00
CA SER A 171 22.22 31.05 20.53
C SER A 171 23.58 31.37 19.91
N ALA A 172 23.82 32.64 19.60
CA ALA A 172 25.13 33.08 19.12
C ALA A 172 26.23 32.69 20.12
N PRO A 173 27.41 32.23 19.64
CA PRO A 173 28.53 31.93 20.52
C PRO A 173 28.92 33.18 21.32
N PRO A 174 29.35 33.02 22.59
CA PRO A 174 29.78 34.16 23.40
C PRO A 174 30.96 34.88 22.74
N ASP A 175 30.98 36.21 22.84
CA ASP A 175 32.10 37.01 22.36
C ASP A 175 33.40 36.52 23.02
N LEU A 176 34.38 36.15 22.19
CA LEU A 176 35.69 35.78 22.67
C LEU A 176 36.35 37.03 23.28
N ILE A 177 36.56 37.01 24.60
CA ILE A 177 37.37 38.04 25.26
C ILE A 177 38.83 37.82 24.83
N VAL A 178 39.21 38.42 23.71
CA VAL A 178 40.60 38.50 23.27
C VAL A 178 41.31 39.46 24.21
N ARG A 179 42.06 38.93 25.17
CA ARG A 179 42.91 39.75 26.02
C ARG A 179 44.02 40.34 25.13
N PRO A 180 44.19 41.68 25.09
CA PRO A 180 45.27 42.28 24.32
C PRO A 180 46.64 41.71 24.75
N PRO A 181 47.62 41.63 23.84
CA PRO A 181 48.96 41.20 24.21
C PRO A 181 49.51 42.11 25.32
N PRO A 182 50.36 41.59 26.22
CA PRO A 182 50.96 42.41 27.27
C PRO A 182 51.72 43.59 26.63
N ALA A 183 51.49 44.79 27.14
CA ALA A 183 52.24 45.96 26.71
C ALA A 183 53.72 45.75 27.06
N SER A 184 54.60 45.92 26.05
CA SER A 184 56.05 45.90 26.26
C SER A 184 56.47 47.06 27.18
N PRO A 185 57.52 46.89 28.01
CA PRO A 185 58.01 47.96 28.85
C PRO A 185 58.43 49.17 28.01
N THR A 186 58.02 50.36 28.42
CA THR A 186 58.59 51.62 27.93
C THR A 186 59.83 51.92 28.77
N ASP A 187 61.02 51.63 28.23
CA ASP A 187 62.28 52.26 28.66
C ASP A 187 62.48 53.57 27.87
#